data_AF-A0A8R1IMP1-F1
#
_entry.id   AF-A0A8R1IMP1-F1
#
_cell.length_a   1.000
_cell.length_b   1.000
_cell.length_c   1.000
_cell.angle_alpha   90.00
_cell.angle_beta   90.00
_cell.angle_gamma   90.00
#
_symmetry.space_group_name_H-M   'P 1'
#
loop_
_entity.id
_entity.type
_entity.pdbx_description
1 polymer ?
#
loop_
_entity_poly.entity_id
_entity_poly.type
_entity_poly.pdbx_seq_one_letter_code
_entity_poly.pdbx_strand_id
1 'polypeptide(L)' 'MSGADDDALPVFVNTTELHFRLNEKSQAKMFTLYNPYGHMITYKILSTATRNYTINETSGILQAKCCQDM' A
#
# COMPACT_ATOMS: atom_id res chain seq x y z
N MET A 1 14.83 9.66 11.15
CA MET A 1 13.63 9.35 11.95
C MET A 1 13.08 10.72 12.32
N SER A 2 12.12 11.33 11.63
CA SER A 2 10.73 10.94 11.39
C SER A 2 10.30 11.41 9.98
N GLY A 3 9.88 10.48 9.12
CA GLY A 3 9.34 10.79 7.78
C GLY A 3 7.82 10.69 7.74
N ALA A 4 7.15 11.09 8.82
CA ALA A 4 5.74 11.42 8.71
C ALA A 4 5.74 12.82 8.10
N ASP A 5 5.49 12.91 6.80
CA ASP A 5 5.09 14.19 6.21
C ASP A 5 3.94 14.71 7.09
N ASP A 6 4.02 15.96 7.57
CA ASP A 6 3.00 16.54 8.45
C ASP A 6 1.59 16.50 7.82
N ASP A 7 1.51 16.22 6.52
CA ASP A 7 0.31 16.06 5.70
C ASP A 7 -0.16 14.59 5.52
N ALA A 8 0.48 13.61 6.16
CA ALA A 8 0.10 12.21 6.03
C ALA A 8 -1.24 11.91 6.73
N LEU A 9 -2.17 11.31 5.97
CA LEU A 9 -3.49 10.93 6.48
C LEU A 9 -3.56 9.42 6.77
N PRO A 10 -4.05 8.99 7.95
CA PRO A 10 -4.22 7.58 8.24
C PRO A 10 -5.30 6.95 7.35
N VAL A 11 -4.98 5.79 6.78
CA VAL A 11 -5.90 4.97 5.98
C VAL A 11 -5.99 3.57 6.60
N PHE A 12 -7.03 2.82 6.23
CA PHE A 12 -7.15 1.43 6.67
C PHE A 12 -6.46 0.49 5.67
N VAL A 13 -5.80 -0.54 6.19
CA VAL A 13 -5.23 -1.65 5.42
C VAL A 13 -5.79 -2.96 5.95
N ASN A 14 -6.16 -3.88 5.07
CA ASN A 14 -6.75 -5.16 5.48
C ASN A 14 -5.75 -6.14 6.10
N THR A 15 -4.44 -5.97 5.85
CA THR A 15 -3.37 -6.77 6.44
C THR A 15 -2.18 -5.91 6.82
N THR A 16 -1.51 -6.28 7.91
CA THR A 16 -0.27 -5.64 8.37
C THR A 16 0.98 -6.45 8.01
N GLU A 17 0.81 -7.69 7.55
CA GLU A 17 1.92 -8.61 7.25
C GLU A 17 1.66 -9.37 5.93
N LEU A 18 2.72 -9.62 5.17
CA LEU A 18 2.68 -10.41 3.94
C LEU A 18 3.65 -11.59 4.05
N HIS A 19 3.14 -12.82 3.94
CA HIS A 19 3.96 -14.03 4.04
C HIS A 19 4.29 -14.61 2.67
N PHE A 20 5.58 -14.80 2.40
CA PHE A 20 6.09 -15.42 1.18
C PHE A 20 6.74 -16.78 1.51
N ARG A 21 6.45 -17.81 0.73
CA ARG A 21 7.06 -19.15 0.89
C ARG A 21 8.37 -19.27 0.11
N LEU A 22 9.38 -19.89 0.69
CA LEU A 22 10.71 -20.00 0.09
C LEU A 22 10.74 -20.82 -1.23
N ASN A 23 9.86 -21.81 -1.37
CA ASN A 23 9.92 -22.79 -2.46
C ASN A 23 8.96 -22.49 -3.64
N GLU A 24 8.27 -21.36 -3.63
CA GLU A 24 7.37 -20.96 -4.71
C GLU A 24 8.12 -20.00 -5.66
N LYS A 25 8.24 -20.40 -6.94
CA LYS A 25 8.99 -19.64 -7.97
C LYS A 25 8.46 -18.22 -8.22
N SER A 26 7.17 -18.01 -8.05
CA SER A 26 6.53 -16.70 -8.22
C SER A 26 5.36 -16.60 -7.25
N GLN A 27 5.30 -15.49 -6.53
CA GLN A 27 4.26 -15.20 -5.55
C GLN A 27 3.81 -13.76 -5.72
N ALA A 28 2.50 -13.58 -5.87
CA ALA A 28 1.85 -12.30 -5.70
C ALA A 28 1.13 -12.30 -4.35
N LYS A 29 1.18 -11.16 -3.65
CA LYS A 29 0.40 -10.91 -2.45
C LYS A 29 -0.36 -9.62 -2.65
N MET A 30 -1.60 -9.61 -2.18
CA MET A 30 -2.48 -8.46 -2.33
C MET A 30 -2.79 -7.87 -0.97
N PHE A 31 -2.91 -6.55 -0.91
CA PHE A 31 -3.51 -5.86 0.23
C PHE A 31 -4.45 -4.77 -0.26
N THR A 32 -5.43 -4.44 0.57
CA THR A 32 -6.47 -3.47 0.24
C THR A 32 -6.28 -2.24 1.08
N LEU A 33 -6.21 -1.08 0.42
CA LEU A 33 -6.27 0.23 1.06
C LEU A 33 -7.71 0.73 1.07
N TYR A 34 -8.17 1.29 2.18
CA TYR A 34 -9.46 1.97 2.27
C TYR A 34 -9.30 3.43 2.73
N ASN A 35 -9.89 4.34 1.94
CA ASN A 35 -9.96 5.76 2.26
C ASN A 35 -11.23 6.04 3.09
N PRO A 36 -11.12 6.35 4.39
CA PRO A 36 -12.27 6.64 5.23
C PRO A 36 -12.79 8.08 5.05
N TYR A 37 -12.17 8.91 4.23
CA TYR A 37 -12.48 10.33 4.09
C TYR A 37 -13.54 10.59 3.01
N GLY A 38 -14.17 11.77 3.10
CA GLY A 38 -15.13 12.27 2.11
C GLY A 38 -14.50 12.96 0.90
N HIS A 39 -13.17 12.95 0.79
CA HIS A 39 -12.41 13.53 -0.32
C HIS A 39 -11.35 12.54 -0.81
N MET A 40 -10.88 12.74 -2.05
CA MET A 40 -9.81 11.95 -2.63
C MET A 40 -8.48 12.23 -1.92
N ILE A 41 -7.65 11.21 -1.77
CA ILE A 41 -6.29 11.34 -1.23
C ILE A 41 -5.28 10.77 -2.23
N THR A 42 -4.09 11.34 -2.28
CA THR A 42 -2.98 10.78 -3.06
C THR A 42 -2.14 9.90 -2.17
N TYR A 43 -1.62 8.80 -2.70
CA TYR A 43 -0.76 7.88 -1.95
C TYR A 43 0.54 7.59 -2.70
N LYS A 44 1.55 7.16 -1.94
CA LYS A 44 2.77 6.51 -2.44
C LYS A 44 3.05 5.27 -1.59
N ILE A 45 3.42 4.17 -2.25
CA ILE A 45 3.86 2.93 -1.61
C ILE A 45 5.38 2.87 -1.72
N LEU A 46 6.03 2.73 -0.56
CA LEU A 46 7.48 2.63 -0.45
C LEU A 46 7.86 1.21 -0.03
N SER A 47 8.98 0.71 -0.57
CA SER A 47 9.57 -0.57 -0.18
C SER A 47 11.02 -0.36 0.22
N THR A 48 11.43 -0.99 1.31
CA THR A 48 12.83 -0.99 1.77
C THR A 48 13.72 -1.97 0.98
N ALA A 49 13.12 -2.84 0.15
CA ALA A 49 13.81 -3.85 -0.63
C ALA A 49 13.28 -3.90 -2.09
N THR A 50 13.30 -2.77 -2.78
CA THR A 50 12.79 -2.60 -4.16
C THR A 50 13.41 -3.53 -5.21
N ARG A 51 14.59 -4.10 -4.93
CA ARG A 51 15.23 -5.12 -5.79
C ARG A 51 14.61 -6.51 -5.62
N ASN A 52 13.94 -6.76 -4.50
CA ASN A 52 13.38 -8.07 -4.14
C ASN A 52 11.87 -8.13 -4.35
N TYR A 53 11.20 -6.98 -4.45
CA TYR A 53 9.75 -6.88 -4.60
C TYR A 53 9.37 -5.94 -5.75
N THR A 54 8.52 -6.45 -6.64
CA THR A 54 7.85 -5.64 -7.66
C THR A 54 6.49 -5.21 -7.13
N ILE A 55 6.21 -3.91 -7.18
CA ILE A 55 4.91 -3.33 -6.83
C ILE A 55 4.37 -2.67 -8.09
N ASN A 56 3.18 -3.08 -8.54
CA ASN A 56 2.65 -2.67 -9.84
C ASN A 56 2.31 -1.17 -9.88
N GLU A 57 1.67 -0.64 -8.84
CA GLU A 57 1.27 0.77 -8.76
C GLU A 57 1.80 1.38 -7.46
N THR A 58 2.91 2.10 -7.53
CA THR A 58 3.57 2.68 -6.35
C THR A 58 3.06 4.07 -5.99
N SER A 59 2.17 4.66 -6.78
CA SER A 59 1.52 5.94 -6.47
C SER A 59 0.21 6.09 -7.22
N GLY A 60 -0.75 6.78 -6.61
CA GLY A 60 -2.05 7.00 -7.25
C GLY A 60 -2.99 7.84 -6.42
N ILE A 61 -4.27 7.81 -6.79
CA ILE A 61 -5.36 8.50 -6.11
C ILE A 61 -6.30 7.44 -5.53
N LEU A 62 -6.59 7.54 -4.23
CA LEU A 62 -7.60 6.73 -3.57
C LEU A 62 -8.88 7.56 -3.42
N GLN A 63 -9.92 7.13 -4.14
CA GLN A 63 -11.21 7.83 -4.17
C GLN A 63 -11.87 7.87 -2.79
N ALA A 64 -12.69 8.90 -2.55
CA ALA A 64 -13.43 9.06 -1.29
C ALA A 64 -14.27 7.81 -0.99
N LYS A 65 -14.21 7.33 0.26
CA LYS A 65 -14.98 6.16 0.73
C LYS A 65 -14.80 4.89 -0.13
N CYS A 66 -13.68 4.76 -0.82
CA CYS A 66 -13.41 3.64 -1.73
C CYS A 66 -12.27 2.75 -1.25
N CYS A 67 -12.26 1.51 -1.74
CA CYS A 67 -11.18 0.54 -1.58
C CYS A 67 -10.36 0.45 -2.86
N GLN A 68 -9.07 0.16 -2.72
CA GLN A 68 -8.18 -0.16 -3.83
C GLN A 68 -7.27 -1.32 -3.43
N ASP A 69 -7.23 -2.33 -4.29
CA ASP A 69 -6.35 -3.49 -4.15
C ASP A 69 -4.99 -3.19 -4.79
N MET A 70 -3.92 -3.67 -4.14
CA MET A 70 -2.51 -3.49 -4.49
C MET A 70 -1.80 -4.83 -4.58
#